data_AF-A0A8J2QAP1-F1
#
_entry.id   AF-A0A8J2QAP1-F1
#
_cell.length_a   1.000
_cell.length_b   1.000
_cell.length_c   1.000
_cell.angle_alpha   90.00
_cell.angle_beta   90.00
_cell.angle_gamma   90.00
#
_symmetry.space_group_name_H-M   'P 1'
#
loop_
_entity.id
_entity.type
_entity.pdbx_description
1 polymer ?
#
loop_
_entity_poly.entity_id
_entity_poly.type
_entity_poly.pdbx_seq_one_letter_code
_entity_poly.pdbx_strand_id
1 'polypeptide(L)'
;MKEQNLDDENANETVTTRLTRHAAVAKKERKWRIDVSNESNRLNIPHGIQAFRVSIEDNILMNNTRNILRVLEKRLLDVNRNCSFLIPKPCGSYELDGSYYLSDGILEQTEIGTYVEPFLEAHTQLIALIAFSQKDHVHSQVEQVLQEFVLDFLSRHTRAIGELYSNDMLNLRTLLHSVRDELLALSIVYNSLSVIITAGIWNYGTVDCFLDRFLAATLYAELRPHPVKQVIGRLQQAILAIFERYFDRLFSTGEIDPILENEFIFQSVKDSAIIQTRRSHCLFWSKLLIKCVESGAMNARRLRTGNCDYQTPDKFSVYLRKALRLKDDCCFITAQKITRSMKYACETCAKNNSSLLFRCVLENDALSQVLKEIESVYTGFAVREMAFDLFGATRTSQHCSIALSFQNSLQLSGFPPEVCERWTIWCNSGLLDDLVIKPKLSWPIYYLIEDKFLCTLNLCLRFLLRLLQAQEALSAVRIDLAVMKELNISRQRLNHLICFIAQPLTAISEIFFAHLQAMLAKKFALVAGAKTLEEAQHILKDLNMHLTNLITRSGSRALIHDAITKLCDRATEVELRLRMDSVSLYDVEEMLKVVRREKDLLVGLGRSMHGTIFTLLQPLLT
;
A
#
# COMPACT_ATOMS: atom_id res chain seq x y z
N MET A 1 44.28 43.41 -27.66
CA MET A 1 45.12 43.72 -28.86
C MET A 1 45.29 42.39 -29.59
N LYS A 2 44.47 42.12 -30.61
CA LYS A 2 44.68 42.37 -32.06
C LYS A 2 45.76 41.46 -32.68
N GLU A 3 45.29 40.60 -33.59
CA GLU A 3 46.02 39.81 -34.60
C GLU A 3 46.77 40.68 -35.63
N GLN A 4 47.79 40.09 -36.29
CA GLN A 4 48.15 40.12 -37.74
C GLN A 4 49.64 39.73 -37.87
N ASN A 5 50.05 38.60 -38.49
CA ASN A 5 50.08 38.17 -39.91
C ASN A 5 51.19 38.82 -40.79
N LEU A 6 51.78 37.95 -41.63
CA LEU A 6 52.59 38.14 -42.87
C LEU A 6 54.11 38.29 -42.68
N ASP A 7 54.99 37.85 -43.57
CA ASP A 7 55.12 36.74 -44.54
C ASP A 7 56.50 36.93 -45.21
N ASP A 8 57.14 35.82 -45.60
CA ASP A 8 58.03 35.56 -46.74
C ASP A 8 59.11 36.55 -47.25
N GLU A 9 60.32 36.00 -47.47
CA GLU A 9 61.07 35.96 -48.75
C GLU A 9 62.33 35.07 -48.55
N ASN A 10 62.43 33.86 -49.14
CA ASN A 10 62.98 33.49 -50.47
C ASN A 10 64.39 34.07 -50.76
N ALA A 11 65.35 33.40 -51.41
CA ALA A 11 65.51 32.10 -52.05
C ALA A 11 67.00 31.93 -52.46
N ASN A 12 67.41 30.69 -52.78
CA ASN A 12 68.26 30.30 -53.93
C ASN A 12 68.50 28.78 -53.83
N GLU A 13 67.78 27.94 -54.57
CA GLU A 13 68.02 27.52 -55.98
C GLU A 13 69.34 26.74 -56.15
N THR A 14 69.37 25.47 -56.58
CA THR A 14 69.05 24.97 -57.94
C THR A 14 69.05 23.41 -57.92
N VAL A 15 68.02 22.65 -58.38
CA VAL A 15 67.66 22.26 -59.79
C VAL A 15 68.57 21.12 -60.30
N THR A 16 68.20 19.92 -60.81
CA THR A 16 67.02 19.31 -61.49
C THR A 16 67.22 17.76 -61.50
N THR A 17 66.27 16.83 -61.73
CA THR A 17 65.34 16.71 -62.87
C THR A 17 64.24 15.66 -62.61
N ARG A 18 63.06 15.92 -63.20
CA ARG A 18 61.77 15.18 -63.16
C ARG A 18 61.79 13.79 -63.82
N LEU A 19 60.87 12.91 -63.38
CA LEU A 19 59.83 12.33 -64.25
C LEU A 19 58.70 11.67 -63.45
N THR A 20 57.50 12.24 -63.56
CA THR A 20 56.21 11.65 -63.19
C THR A 20 55.81 10.53 -64.15
N ARG A 21 55.36 9.38 -63.63
CA ARG A 21 54.33 8.54 -64.27
C ARG A 21 53.64 7.64 -63.25
N HIS A 22 52.30 7.66 -63.31
CA HIS A 22 51.39 6.78 -62.60
C HIS A 22 51.79 5.30 -62.74
N ALA A 23 51.96 4.63 -61.62
CA ALA A 23 51.88 3.17 -61.51
C ALA A 23 50.89 2.86 -60.39
N ALA A 24 49.90 2.03 -60.70
CA ALA A 24 48.85 1.59 -59.81
C ALA A 24 49.45 1.09 -58.48
N VAL A 25 49.11 1.75 -57.38
CA VAL A 25 49.33 1.19 -56.04
C VAL A 25 48.28 0.08 -55.89
N ALA A 26 48.69 -1.14 -56.26
CA ALA A 26 48.03 -2.33 -55.76
C ALA A 26 47.97 -2.21 -54.23
N LYS A 27 46.76 -2.05 -53.68
CA LYS A 27 46.49 -2.28 -52.26
C LYS A 27 46.85 -3.74 -51.97
N LYS A 28 48.11 -3.99 -51.60
CA LYS A 28 48.48 -5.20 -50.86
C LYS A 28 47.96 -4.99 -49.44
N GLU A 29 46.73 -5.40 -49.19
CA GLU A 29 46.29 -5.77 -47.84
C GLU A 29 47.32 -6.78 -47.30
N ARG A 30 48.13 -6.36 -46.33
CA ARG A 30 49.00 -7.28 -45.60
C ARG A 30 48.08 -8.12 -44.71
N LYS A 31 47.68 -9.28 -45.23
CA LYS A 31 47.01 -10.33 -44.45
C LYS A 31 48.03 -10.92 -43.48
N TRP A 32 47.79 -10.77 -42.18
CA TRP A 32 48.60 -11.40 -41.15
C TRP A 32 48.07 -12.80 -40.87
N ARG A 33 48.93 -13.81 -41.05
CA ARG A 33 48.59 -15.23 -40.95
C ARG A 33 49.04 -15.77 -39.59
N ILE A 34 48.13 -16.42 -38.87
CA ILE A 34 48.46 -17.19 -37.65
C ILE A 34 48.28 -18.68 -38.00
N ASP A 35 49.39 -19.42 -38.12
CA ASP A 35 49.38 -20.86 -38.39
C ASP A 35 49.11 -21.65 -37.10
N VAL A 36 48.10 -22.54 -37.14
CA VAL A 36 47.70 -23.39 -36.00
C VAL A 36 47.84 -24.89 -36.34
N SER A 37 48.79 -25.26 -37.20
CA SER A 37 49.09 -26.66 -37.50
C SER A 37 50.30 -27.17 -36.71
N ASN A 38 50.04 -28.20 -35.89
CA ASN A 38 50.97 -29.09 -35.16
C ASN A 38 51.50 -28.64 -33.78
N GLU A 39 50.91 -29.25 -32.74
CA GLU A 39 51.50 -29.67 -31.44
C GLU A 39 52.41 -28.73 -30.63
N SER A 40 52.54 -27.44 -30.98
CA SER A 40 53.54 -26.58 -30.33
C SER A 40 53.19 -25.10 -30.26
N ASN A 41 51.92 -24.76 -30.03
CA ASN A 41 51.58 -23.40 -29.58
C ASN A 41 51.61 -23.33 -28.05
N ARG A 42 52.82 -23.46 -27.49
CA ARG A 42 53.14 -22.97 -26.14
C ARG A 42 52.97 -21.44 -26.18
N LEU A 43 51.93 -20.93 -25.52
CA LEU A 43 51.95 -19.55 -25.03
C LEU A 43 53.21 -19.44 -24.14
N ASN A 44 54.18 -18.62 -24.52
CA ASN A 44 55.33 -18.34 -23.68
C ASN A 44 54.85 -17.67 -22.38
N ILE A 45 54.75 -18.45 -21.32
CA ILE A 45 54.50 -18.01 -19.95
C ILE A 45 55.77 -17.32 -19.44
N PRO A 46 55.75 -16.05 -19.00
CA PRO A 46 56.82 -15.52 -18.17
C PRO A 46 56.90 -16.36 -16.89
N HIS A 47 58.01 -17.06 -16.70
CA HIS A 47 58.24 -17.87 -15.51
C HIS A 47 58.18 -17.00 -14.25
N GLY A 48 57.18 -17.29 -13.40
CA GLY A 48 57.11 -16.84 -12.02
C GLY A 48 55.87 -16.04 -11.68
N ILE A 49 54.75 -16.69 -11.38
CA ILE A 49 53.81 -16.26 -10.33
C ILE A 49 53.21 -17.52 -9.69
N GLN A 50 53.49 -17.72 -8.41
CA GLN A 50 52.93 -18.79 -7.57
C GLN A 50 51.40 -18.67 -7.49
N ALA A 51 50.71 -19.79 -7.67
CA ALA A 51 49.29 -19.93 -7.36
C ALA A 51 49.09 -19.81 -5.84
N PHE A 52 48.42 -18.75 -5.38
CA PHE A 52 48.05 -18.61 -3.97
C PHE A 52 46.84 -19.50 -3.65
N ARG A 53 47.07 -20.54 -2.84
CA ARG A 53 46.03 -21.13 -1.98
C ARG A 53 45.63 -20.06 -0.96
N VAL A 54 44.37 -19.63 -0.95
CA VAL A 54 43.82 -18.77 0.10
C VAL A 54 42.87 -19.59 0.94
N SER A 55 43.26 -19.86 2.19
CA SER A 55 42.40 -20.37 3.25
C SER A 55 41.46 -19.27 3.74
N ILE A 56 40.20 -19.65 3.98
CA ILE A 56 39.11 -18.77 4.37
C ILE A 56 39.13 -18.62 5.91
N GLU A 57 39.50 -17.46 6.43
CA GLU A 57 39.10 -16.98 7.76
C GLU A 57 38.80 -15.46 7.75
N ASP A 58 37.79 -15.09 8.54
CA ASP A 58 36.90 -13.92 8.46
C ASP A 58 37.47 -12.50 8.74
N ASN A 59 38.64 -12.14 8.20
CA ASN A 59 39.08 -10.72 8.22
C ASN A 59 39.84 -10.25 6.97
N ILE A 60 39.78 -11.03 5.89
CA ILE A 60 40.63 -10.85 4.70
C ILE A 60 39.87 -10.21 3.51
N LEU A 61 38.56 -9.95 3.62
CA LEU A 61 37.74 -9.49 2.47
C LEU A 61 38.21 -8.15 1.86
N MET A 62 38.69 -7.19 2.65
CA MET A 62 39.21 -5.88 2.19
C MET A 62 40.64 -5.94 1.59
N ASN A 63 41.52 -6.77 2.14
CA ASN A 63 42.88 -6.93 1.61
C ASN A 63 42.92 -7.87 0.39
N ASN A 64 42.04 -8.89 0.35
CA ASN A 64 41.88 -9.75 -0.83
C ASN A 64 41.16 -9.05 -1.97
N THR A 65 40.19 -8.14 -1.74
CA THR A 65 39.55 -7.38 -2.83
C THR A 65 40.55 -6.52 -3.60
N ARG A 66 41.41 -5.76 -2.90
CA ARG A 66 42.48 -5.00 -3.57
C ARG A 66 43.45 -5.88 -4.34
N ASN A 67 43.76 -7.08 -3.82
CA ASN A 67 44.62 -8.03 -4.52
C ASN A 67 43.93 -8.67 -5.74
N ILE A 68 42.65 -9.05 -5.64
CA ILE A 68 41.85 -9.57 -6.75
C ILE A 68 41.72 -8.51 -7.85
N LEU A 69 41.38 -7.27 -7.49
CA LEU A 69 41.26 -6.16 -8.44
C LEU A 69 42.59 -5.81 -9.10
N ARG A 70 43.70 -5.74 -8.34
CA ARG A 70 45.05 -5.55 -8.91
C ARG A 70 45.46 -6.67 -9.86
N VAL A 71 45.08 -7.92 -9.59
CA VAL A 71 45.35 -9.05 -10.48
C VAL A 71 44.52 -8.96 -11.76
N LEU A 72 43.25 -8.56 -11.68
CA LEU A 72 42.40 -8.32 -12.84
C LEU A 72 42.91 -7.15 -13.69
N GLU A 73 43.29 -6.03 -13.07
CA GLU A 73 43.90 -4.87 -13.73
C GLU A 73 45.24 -5.22 -14.39
N LYS A 74 46.10 -6.01 -13.73
CA LYS A 74 47.35 -6.48 -14.31
C LYS A 74 47.13 -7.41 -15.51
N ARG A 75 46.12 -8.30 -15.45
CA ARG A 75 45.74 -9.17 -16.57
C ARG A 75 45.16 -8.39 -17.76
N LEU A 76 44.41 -7.31 -17.50
CA LEU A 76 43.93 -6.38 -18.54
C LEU A 76 45.10 -5.71 -19.30
N LEU A 77 46.15 -5.30 -18.58
CA LEU A 77 47.36 -4.72 -19.16
C LEU A 77 48.19 -5.74 -19.98
N ASP A 78 48.19 -7.02 -19.58
CA ASP A 78 48.89 -8.10 -20.30
C ASP A 78 48.20 -8.48 -21.64
N VAL A 79 46.88 -8.33 -21.76
CA VAL A 79 46.13 -8.57 -23.02
C VAL A 79 46.62 -7.66 -24.15
N ASN A 80 46.84 -6.37 -23.85
CA ASN A 80 47.33 -5.38 -24.82
C ASN A 80 48.74 -5.66 -25.36
N ARG A 81 49.55 -6.42 -24.62
CA ARG A 81 50.91 -6.80 -25.04
C ARG A 81 50.94 -8.09 -25.86
N ASN A 82 50.01 -9.01 -25.60
CA ASN A 82 50.05 -10.37 -26.14
C ASN A 82 49.02 -10.64 -27.24
N CYS A 83 48.07 -9.74 -27.47
CA CYS A 83 47.01 -9.88 -28.49
C CYS A 83 47.02 -8.69 -29.47
N SER A 84 47.88 -8.74 -30.50
CA SER A 84 48.08 -7.64 -31.47
C SER A 84 46.87 -7.35 -32.37
N PHE A 85 45.88 -8.25 -32.39
CA PHE A 85 44.67 -8.14 -33.19
C PHE A 85 43.51 -7.40 -32.49
N LEU A 86 43.70 -6.98 -31.23
CA LEU A 86 42.73 -6.21 -30.46
C LEU A 86 43.10 -4.71 -30.47
N ILE A 87 42.15 -3.86 -30.85
CA ILE A 87 42.26 -2.40 -30.86
C ILE A 87 41.54 -1.84 -29.62
N PRO A 88 42.24 -1.24 -28.64
CA PRO A 88 41.61 -0.72 -27.42
C PRO A 88 40.75 0.53 -27.69
N LYS A 89 39.56 0.59 -27.10
CA LYS A 89 38.69 1.78 -27.06
C LYS A 89 38.89 2.61 -25.77
N PRO A 90 38.55 3.91 -25.79
CA PRO A 90 38.59 4.77 -24.60
C PRO A 90 37.71 4.29 -23.44
N CYS A 91 36.66 3.50 -23.71
CA CYS A 91 35.76 2.95 -22.70
C CYS A 91 36.21 1.60 -22.12
N GLY A 92 37.41 1.12 -22.47
CA GLY A 92 37.97 -0.15 -22.00
C GLY A 92 37.55 -1.38 -22.81
N SER A 93 36.62 -1.26 -23.76
CA SER A 93 36.29 -2.35 -24.70
C SER A 93 37.29 -2.43 -25.86
N TYR A 94 37.19 -3.49 -26.66
CA TYR A 94 38.10 -3.73 -27.79
C TYR A 94 37.33 -3.82 -29.12
N GLU A 95 37.92 -3.30 -30.20
CA GLU A 95 37.57 -3.64 -31.59
C GLU A 95 38.54 -4.67 -32.13
N LEU A 96 38.12 -5.39 -33.17
CA LEU A 96 38.98 -6.33 -33.88
C LEU A 96 39.57 -5.70 -35.13
N ASP A 97 40.86 -5.94 -35.34
CA ASP A 97 41.49 -5.70 -36.62
C ASP A 97 41.15 -6.84 -37.59
N GLY A 98 40.33 -6.56 -38.59
CA GLY A 98 39.90 -7.51 -39.62
C GLY A 98 41.02 -8.00 -40.55
N SER A 99 42.24 -7.49 -40.42
CA SER A 99 43.39 -7.94 -41.23
C SER A 99 44.03 -9.25 -40.76
N TYR A 100 43.58 -9.82 -39.63
CA TYR A 100 44.11 -11.05 -39.03
C TYR A 100 43.27 -12.30 -39.37
N TYR A 101 43.93 -13.33 -39.91
CA TYR A 101 43.29 -14.59 -40.32
C TYR A 101 44.00 -15.80 -39.71
N LEU A 102 43.23 -16.83 -39.37
CA LEU A 102 43.69 -18.14 -38.89
C LEU A 102 43.70 -19.14 -40.05
N SER A 103 44.81 -19.88 -40.23
CA SER A 103 44.87 -21.05 -41.11
C SER A 103 44.63 -22.31 -40.28
N ASP A 104 43.46 -22.93 -40.45
CA ASP A 104 42.98 -23.98 -39.54
C ASP A 104 42.73 -25.33 -40.23
N GLY A 105 43.44 -25.61 -41.32
CA GLY A 105 43.53 -26.93 -41.97
C GLY A 105 42.27 -27.50 -42.62
N ILE A 106 41.09 -26.88 -42.47
CA ILE A 106 39.80 -27.32 -43.04
C ILE A 106 39.22 -26.30 -44.04
N LEU A 107 39.46 -25.00 -43.82
CA LEU A 107 39.18 -23.90 -44.74
C LEU A 107 40.49 -23.12 -44.99
N GLU A 108 40.68 -22.57 -46.19
CA GLU A 108 41.96 -21.93 -46.57
C GLU A 108 42.33 -20.73 -45.68
N GLN A 109 41.35 -19.95 -45.19
CA GLN A 109 41.51 -18.85 -44.23
C GLN A 109 40.19 -18.60 -43.47
N THR A 110 40.22 -18.54 -42.13
CA THR A 110 39.07 -18.14 -41.30
C THR A 110 39.41 -16.82 -40.58
N GLU A 111 38.49 -15.85 -40.57
CA GLU A 111 38.70 -14.59 -39.85
C GLU A 111 38.80 -14.84 -38.35
N ILE A 112 39.80 -14.22 -37.70
CA ILE A 112 40.02 -14.36 -36.26
C ILE A 112 38.81 -13.90 -35.43
N GLY A 113 38.01 -12.97 -35.99
CA GLY A 113 36.79 -12.47 -35.38
C GLY A 113 35.80 -13.58 -35.04
N THR A 114 35.72 -14.64 -35.85
CA THR A 114 34.85 -15.80 -35.60
C THR A 114 35.09 -16.46 -34.23
N TYR A 115 36.33 -16.40 -33.74
CA TYR A 115 36.72 -17.01 -32.46
C TYR A 115 36.79 -16.01 -31.31
N VAL A 116 37.02 -14.72 -31.59
CA VAL A 116 37.29 -13.70 -30.58
C VAL A 116 36.08 -12.82 -30.27
N GLU A 117 35.20 -12.56 -31.24
CA GLU A 117 34.00 -11.73 -31.06
C GLU A 117 33.13 -12.15 -29.86
N PRO A 118 32.88 -13.47 -29.61
CA PRO A 118 32.09 -13.90 -28.45
C PRO A 118 32.67 -13.46 -27.10
N PHE A 119 33.98 -13.20 -27.04
CA PHE A 119 34.67 -12.79 -25.82
C PHE A 119 34.71 -11.27 -25.63
N LEU A 120 34.50 -10.47 -26.68
CA LEU A 120 34.51 -9.00 -26.58
C LEU A 120 33.34 -8.46 -25.76
N GLU A 121 32.15 -9.02 -25.98
CA GLU A 121 30.94 -8.66 -25.23
C GLU A 121 31.09 -9.08 -23.76
N ALA A 122 31.54 -10.32 -23.52
CA ALA A 122 31.84 -10.80 -22.17
C ALA A 122 32.87 -9.91 -21.45
N HIS A 123 33.90 -9.46 -22.17
CA HIS A 123 34.91 -8.54 -21.65
C HIS A 123 34.30 -7.20 -21.22
N THR A 124 33.42 -6.64 -22.05
CA THR A 124 32.72 -5.38 -21.76
C THR A 124 31.82 -5.51 -20.52
N GLN A 125 31.10 -6.63 -20.40
CA GLN A 125 30.27 -6.94 -19.23
C GLN A 125 31.11 -7.08 -17.95
N LEU A 126 32.28 -7.70 -18.05
CA LEU A 126 33.21 -7.86 -16.93
C LEU A 126 33.73 -6.50 -16.44
N ILE A 127 34.14 -5.62 -17.36
CA ILE A 127 34.57 -4.25 -17.02
C ILE A 127 33.46 -3.50 -16.30
N ALA A 128 32.23 -3.57 -16.81
CA ALA A 128 31.09 -2.89 -16.22
C ALA A 128 30.80 -3.39 -14.79
N LEU A 129 30.90 -4.70 -14.53
CA LEU A 129 30.75 -5.27 -13.19
C LEU A 129 31.90 -4.87 -12.25
N ILE A 130 33.13 -4.81 -12.76
CA ILE A 130 34.29 -4.34 -11.97
C ILE A 130 34.09 -2.86 -11.59
N ALA A 131 33.72 -2.02 -12.55
CA ALA A 131 33.48 -0.60 -12.31
C ALA A 131 32.34 -0.39 -11.29
N PHE A 132 31.26 -1.18 -11.37
CA PHE A 132 30.19 -1.16 -10.37
C PHE A 132 30.67 -1.55 -8.96
N SER A 133 31.58 -2.53 -8.87
CA SER A 133 32.16 -2.98 -7.60
C SER A 133 33.12 -1.96 -6.95
N GLN A 134 33.70 -1.06 -7.75
CA GLN A 134 34.67 -0.04 -7.33
C GLN A 134 34.04 1.32 -7.02
N LYS A 135 32.71 1.46 -7.08
CA LYS A 135 32.04 2.73 -6.83
C LYS A 135 32.13 3.11 -5.35
N ASP A 136 32.91 4.16 -5.04
CA ASP A 136 33.25 4.60 -3.67
C ASP A 136 32.09 5.25 -2.88
N HIS A 137 31.03 5.70 -3.56
CA HIS A 137 29.88 6.38 -2.94
C HIS A 137 28.61 5.54 -3.05
N VAL A 138 28.40 4.68 -2.07
CA VAL A 138 27.21 3.83 -1.94
C VAL A 138 26.28 4.46 -0.91
N HIS A 139 25.12 4.93 -1.38
CA HIS A 139 24.11 5.58 -0.52
C HIS A 139 22.90 4.67 -0.24
N SER A 140 22.99 3.39 -0.62
CA SER A 140 21.90 2.43 -0.59
C SER A 140 22.36 1.07 -0.06
N GLN A 141 21.54 0.47 0.79
CA GLN A 141 21.80 -0.85 1.34
C GLN A 141 21.62 -1.95 0.29
N VAL A 142 20.65 -1.82 -0.62
CA VAL A 142 20.49 -2.74 -1.76
C VAL A 142 21.71 -2.66 -2.67
N GLU A 143 22.23 -1.45 -2.95
CA GLU A 143 23.42 -1.27 -3.78
C GLU A 143 24.65 -1.94 -3.15
N GLN A 144 24.84 -1.78 -1.84
CA GLN A 144 25.94 -2.40 -1.10
C GLN A 144 25.89 -3.94 -1.19
N VAL A 145 24.73 -4.54 -0.91
CA VAL A 145 24.55 -6.00 -0.96
C VAL A 145 24.78 -6.53 -2.38
N LEU A 146 24.39 -5.77 -3.40
CA LEU A 146 24.65 -6.14 -4.80
C LEU A 146 26.13 -6.03 -5.16
N GLN A 147 26.86 -5.04 -4.66
CA GLN A 147 28.31 -4.97 -4.83
C GLN A 147 29.02 -6.14 -4.15
N GLU A 148 28.63 -6.49 -2.93
CA GLU A 148 29.17 -7.66 -2.21
C GLU A 148 28.92 -8.96 -2.99
N PHE A 149 27.72 -9.12 -3.55
CA PHE A 149 27.39 -10.24 -4.44
C PHE A 149 28.28 -10.25 -5.70
N VAL A 150 28.48 -9.10 -6.35
CA VAL A 150 29.34 -9.00 -7.54
C VAL A 150 30.79 -9.35 -7.19
N LEU A 151 31.30 -8.92 -6.04
CA LEU A 151 32.65 -9.27 -5.58
C LEU A 151 32.82 -10.77 -5.33
N ASP A 152 31.86 -11.42 -4.64
CA ASP A 152 31.86 -12.89 -4.48
C ASP A 152 31.78 -13.60 -5.85
N PHE A 153 30.95 -13.11 -6.76
CA PHE A 153 30.84 -13.64 -8.11
C PHE A 153 32.16 -13.53 -8.88
N LEU A 154 32.76 -12.33 -8.95
CA LEU A 154 34.02 -12.07 -9.66
C LEU A 154 35.18 -12.90 -9.09
N SER A 155 35.24 -13.06 -7.77
CA SER A 155 36.24 -13.91 -7.11
C SER A 155 36.13 -15.37 -7.58
N ARG A 156 34.92 -15.95 -7.58
CA ARG A 156 34.71 -17.33 -8.02
C ARG A 156 34.92 -17.50 -9.52
N HIS A 157 34.45 -16.55 -10.32
CA HIS A 157 34.64 -16.55 -11.78
C HIS A 157 36.12 -16.48 -12.14
N THR A 158 36.91 -15.64 -11.44
CA THR A 158 38.37 -15.55 -11.64
C THR A 158 39.07 -16.87 -11.30
N ARG A 159 38.60 -17.58 -10.25
CA ARG A 159 39.12 -18.90 -9.89
C ARG A 159 38.80 -19.95 -10.96
N ALA A 160 37.54 -20.01 -11.40
CA ALA A 160 37.10 -20.96 -12.43
C ALA A 160 37.84 -20.77 -13.76
N ILE A 161 37.99 -19.51 -14.21
CA ILE A 161 38.79 -19.18 -15.40
C ILE A 161 40.28 -19.49 -15.15
N GLY A 162 40.81 -19.22 -13.96
CA GLY A 162 42.19 -19.54 -13.59
C GLY A 162 42.52 -21.03 -13.69
N GLU A 163 41.59 -21.90 -13.32
CA GLU A 163 41.73 -23.36 -13.45
C GLU A 163 41.78 -23.78 -14.93
N LEU A 164 41.04 -23.11 -15.81
CA LEU A 164 41.12 -23.32 -17.26
C LEU A 164 42.49 -22.88 -17.82
N TYR A 165 43.05 -21.77 -17.35
CA TYR A 165 44.40 -21.34 -17.76
C TYR A 165 45.51 -22.35 -17.41
N SER A 166 45.30 -23.19 -16.39
CA SER A 166 46.25 -24.24 -16.00
C SER A 166 46.09 -25.57 -16.75
N ASN A 167 45.17 -25.64 -17.71
CA ASN A 167 44.92 -26.86 -18.49
C ASN A 167 45.70 -26.84 -19.81
N ASP A 168 46.74 -27.66 -19.89
CA ASP A 168 47.67 -27.76 -21.03
C ASP A 168 47.02 -28.29 -22.33
N MET A 169 45.78 -28.79 -22.27
CA MET A 169 45.05 -29.38 -23.41
C MET A 169 44.07 -28.40 -24.10
N LEU A 170 44.03 -27.13 -23.68
CA LEU A 170 43.15 -26.12 -24.26
C LEU A 170 43.66 -25.62 -25.62
N ASN A 171 42.79 -25.66 -26.62
CA ASN A 171 43.04 -25.06 -27.92
C ASN A 171 41.96 -24.02 -28.24
N LEU A 172 42.20 -23.15 -29.21
CA LEU A 172 41.29 -22.05 -29.56
C LEU A 172 39.87 -22.55 -29.95
N ARG A 173 39.77 -23.77 -30.50
CA ARG A 173 38.50 -24.40 -30.90
C ARG A 173 37.69 -24.91 -29.71
N THR A 174 38.34 -25.46 -28.69
CA THR A 174 37.69 -25.98 -27.49
C THR A 174 37.47 -24.91 -26.42
N LEU A 175 38.20 -23.79 -26.49
CA LEU A 175 38.11 -22.68 -25.53
C LEU A 175 36.69 -22.16 -25.36
N LEU A 176 35.97 -21.87 -26.45
CA LEU A 176 34.60 -21.37 -26.37
C LEU A 176 33.66 -22.38 -25.69
N HIS A 177 33.86 -23.68 -25.95
CA HIS A 177 33.09 -24.74 -25.30
C HIS A 177 33.43 -24.88 -23.82
N SER A 178 34.70 -24.80 -23.46
CA SER A 178 35.21 -24.93 -22.09
C SER A 178 34.82 -23.76 -21.19
N VAL A 179 34.70 -22.54 -21.72
CA VAL A 179 34.32 -21.35 -20.95
C VAL A 179 32.81 -21.03 -21.08
N ARG A 180 32.06 -21.76 -21.91
CA ARG A 180 30.65 -21.45 -22.23
C ARG A 180 29.78 -21.19 -20.99
N ASP A 181 29.86 -22.09 -20.01
CA ASP A 181 29.00 -22.02 -18.82
C ASP A 181 29.37 -20.84 -17.91
N GLU A 182 30.66 -20.45 -17.88
CA GLU A 182 31.16 -19.27 -17.19
C GLU A 182 30.76 -17.96 -17.90
N LEU A 183 30.80 -17.92 -19.25
CA LEU A 183 30.31 -16.78 -20.03
C LEU A 183 28.79 -16.59 -19.87
N LEU A 184 28.04 -17.69 -19.83
CA LEU A 184 26.59 -17.65 -19.57
C LEU A 184 26.28 -17.12 -18.17
N ALA A 185 27.04 -17.52 -17.16
CA ALA A 185 26.90 -17.02 -15.79
C ALA A 185 27.18 -15.51 -15.71
N LEU A 186 28.28 -15.05 -16.34
CA LEU A 186 28.65 -13.64 -16.44
C LEU A 186 27.54 -12.80 -17.09
N SER A 187 27.06 -13.24 -18.26
CA SER A 187 26.00 -12.54 -18.99
C SER A 187 24.71 -12.43 -18.18
N ILE A 188 24.34 -13.48 -17.45
CA ILE A 188 23.13 -13.47 -16.63
C ILE A 188 23.25 -12.53 -15.43
N VAL A 189 24.42 -12.50 -14.77
CA VAL A 189 24.69 -11.55 -13.68
C VAL A 189 24.65 -10.12 -14.19
N TYR A 190 25.34 -9.83 -15.29
CA TYR A 190 25.32 -8.51 -15.91
C TYR A 190 23.90 -8.10 -16.31
N ASN A 191 23.15 -8.97 -17.00
CA ASN A 191 21.78 -8.68 -17.42
C ASN A 191 20.86 -8.41 -16.21
N SER A 192 21.03 -9.14 -15.11
CA SER A 192 20.26 -8.94 -13.88
C SER A 192 20.55 -7.59 -13.22
N LEU A 193 21.79 -7.11 -13.28
CA LEU A 193 22.25 -5.89 -12.62
C LEU A 193 22.32 -4.67 -13.54
N SER A 194 22.14 -4.86 -14.85
CA SER A 194 22.35 -3.82 -15.87
C SER A 194 21.54 -2.55 -15.65
N VAL A 195 20.32 -2.62 -15.08
CA VAL A 195 19.52 -1.42 -14.71
C VAL A 195 20.27 -0.55 -13.72
N ILE A 196 20.91 -1.19 -12.76
CA ILE A 196 21.59 -0.53 -11.65
C ILE A 196 22.97 -0.04 -12.11
N ILE A 197 23.69 -0.85 -12.88
CA ILE A 197 25.01 -0.50 -13.41
C ILE A 197 24.93 0.77 -14.28
N THR A 198 23.86 0.92 -15.05
CA THR A 198 23.67 2.09 -15.93
C THR A 198 22.95 3.26 -15.27
N ALA A 199 22.42 3.09 -14.05
CA ALA A 199 21.70 4.14 -13.36
C ALA A 199 22.65 5.20 -12.78
N GLY A 200 22.51 6.44 -13.24
CA GLY A 200 23.27 7.58 -12.71
C GLY A 200 22.78 8.05 -11.33
N ILE A 201 21.55 7.70 -10.93
CA ILE A 201 20.94 8.11 -9.65
C ILE A 201 20.25 6.90 -9.01
N TRP A 202 20.53 6.66 -7.73
CA TRP A 202 19.87 5.64 -6.94
C TRP A 202 18.53 6.15 -6.38
N ASN A 203 17.42 5.51 -6.73
CA ASN A 203 16.08 5.82 -6.21
C ASN A 203 15.14 4.60 -6.29
N TYR A 204 13.92 4.75 -5.75
CA TYR A 204 12.92 3.69 -5.73
C TYR A 204 12.55 3.17 -7.12
N GLY A 205 12.58 4.03 -8.15
CA GLY A 205 12.29 3.65 -9.54
C GLY A 205 13.38 2.73 -10.09
N THR A 206 14.65 3.02 -9.80
CA THR A 206 15.78 2.15 -10.15
C THR A 206 15.64 0.78 -9.49
N VAL A 207 15.25 0.73 -8.21
CA VAL A 207 15.00 -0.53 -7.49
C VAL A 207 13.77 -1.26 -8.04
N ASP A 208 12.68 -0.56 -8.36
CA ASP A 208 11.47 -1.15 -8.95
C ASP A 208 11.78 -1.83 -10.30
N CYS A 209 12.54 -1.15 -11.16
CA CYS A 209 13.02 -1.71 -12.43
C CYS A 209 13.99 -2.88 -12.22
N PHE A 210 14.86 -2.82 -11.22
CA PHE A 210 15.74 -3.93 -10.86
C PHE A 210 14.95 -5.16 -10.40
N LEU A 211 13.94 -5.00 -9.53
CA LEU A 211 13.10 -6.10 -9.07
C LEU A 211 12.38 -6.79 -10.23
N ASP A 212 11.91 -6.02 -11.21
CA ASP A 212 11.30 -6.57 -12.43
C ASP A 212 12.31 -7.41 -13.24
N ARG A 213 13.52 -6.87 -13.46
CA ARG A 213 14.60 -7.62 -14.14
C ARG A 213 15.06 -8.84 -13.36
N PHE A 214 15.14 -8.76 -12.04
CA PHE A 214 15.51 -9.87 -11.17
C PHE A 214 14.49 -11.03 -11.26
N LEU A 215 13.19 -10.71 -11.29
CA LEU A 215 12.15 -11.72 -11.48
C LEU A 215 12.18 -12.32 -12.89
N ALA A 216 12.39 -11.50 -13.92
CA ALA A 216 12.55 -11.98 -15.29
C ALA A 216 13.79 -12.90 -15.44
N ALA A 217 14.92 -12.52 -14.85
CA ALA A 217 16.14 -13.32 -14.82
C ALA A 217 15.93 -14.63 -14.05
N THR A 218 15.19 -14.59 -12.94
CA THR A 218 14.83 -15.80 -12.19
C THR A 218 13.97 -16.74 -13.03
N LEU A 219 12.92 -16.24 -13.69
CA LEU A 219 12.08 -17.04 -14.59
C LEU A 219 12.90 -17.67 -15.72
N TYR A 220 13.80 -16.91 -16.31
CA TYR A 220 14.68 -17.41 -17.36
C TYR A 220 15.64 -18.49 -16.86
N ALA A 221 16.22 -18.30 -15.67
CA ALA A 221 17.16 -19.23 -15.05
C ALA A 221 16.54 -20.60 -14.74
N GLU A 222 15.21 -20.71 -14.64
CA GLU A 222 14.50 -21.99 -14.45
C GLU A 222 14.84 -23.01 -15.57
N LEU A 223 15.05 -22.52 -16.80
CA LEU A 223 15.37 -23.32 -17.98
C LEU A 223 16.87 -23.51 -18.22
N ARG A 224 17.73 -22.94 -17.35
CA ARG A 224 19.18 -22.91 -17.57
C ARG A 224 19.95 -24.01 -16.83
N PRO A 225 21.21 -24.27 -17.24
CA PRO A 225 22.09 -25.24 -16.58
C PRO A 225 22.32 -24.97 -15.09
N HIS A 226 22.79 -25.98 -14.37
CA HIS A 226 23.01 -25.91 -12.92
C HIS A 226 23.94 -24.75 -12.47
N PRO A 227 25.06 -24.42 -13.15
CA PRO A 227 25.93 -23.31 -12.76
C PRO A 227 25.20 -21.96 -12.71
N VAL A 228 24.35 -21.69 -13.70
CA VAL A 228 23.52 -20.48 -13.77
C VAL A 228 22.54 -20.42 -12.59
N LYS A 229 21.89 -21.55 -12.29
CA LYS A 229 20.94 -21.66 -11.17
C LYS A 229 21.62 -21.40 -9.83
N GLN A 230 22.85 -21.86 -9.64
CA GLN A 230 23.62 -21.59 -8.41
C GLN A 230 23.97 -20.10 -8.25
N VAL A 231 24.33 -19.42 -9.34
CA VAL A 231 24.64 -17.98 -9.31
C VAL A 231 23.39 -17.15 -9.01
N ILE A 232 22.28 -17.44 -9.68
CA ILE A 232 21.00 -16.78 -9.40
C ILE A 232 20.49 -17.13 -8.00
N GLY A 233 20.67 -18.36 -7.52
CA GLY A 233 20.31 -18.75 -6.15
C GLY A 233 21.01 -17.91 -5.08
N ARG A 234 22.30 -17.61 -5.27
CA ARG A 234 23.04 -16.69 -4.38
C ARG A 234 22.52 -15.25 -4.45
N LEU A 235 22.22 -14.76 -5.65
CA LEU A 235 21.58 -13.44 -5.81
C LEU A 235 20.22 -13.38 -5.10
N GLN A 236 19.42 -14.44 -5.21
CA GLN A 236 18.12 -14.56 -4.53
C GLN A 236 18.27 -14.46 -3.02
N GLN A 237 19.26 -15.11 -2.42
CA GLN A 237 19.49 -15.05 -0.98
C GLN A 237 19.85 -13.65 -0.50
N ALA A 238 20.74 -12.97 -1.24
CA ALA A 238 21.14 -11.61 -0.95
C ALA A 238 19.93 -10.66 -0.96
N ILE A 239 19.06 -10.78 -1.97
CA ILE A 239 17.85 -9.96 -2.10
C ILE A 239 16.79 -10.33 -1.04
N LEU A 240 16.60 -11.63 -0.76
CA LEU A 240 15.66 -12.07 0.27
C LEU A 240 16.06 -11.57 1.66
N ALA A 241 17.35 -11.52 1.99
CA ALA A 241 17.82 -10.96 3.26
C ALA A 241 17.46 -9.47 3.43
N ILE A 242 17.52 -8.69 2.34
CA ILE A 242 17.07 -7.29 2.36
C ILE A 242 15.56 -7.21 2.63
N PHE A 243 14.77 -8.03 1.92
CA PHE A 243 13.32 -8.08 2.15
C PHE A 243 12.98 -8.49 3.58
N GLU A 244 13.65 -9.51 4.12
CA GLU A 244 13.48 -9.94 5.51
C GLU A 244 13.70 -8.76 6.47
N ARG A 245 14.83 -8.05 6.36
CA ARG A 245 15.14 -6.91 7.23
C ARG A 245 14.13 -5.77 7.08
N TYR A 246 13.76 -5.42 5.84
CA TYR A 246 12.83 -4.34 5.55
C TYR A 246 11.44 -4.63 6.14
N PHE A 247 10.87 -5.79 5.82
CA PHE A 247 9.52 -6.15 6.25
C PHE A 247 9.45 -6.53 7.73
N ASP A 248 10.50 -7.09 8.32
CA ASP A 248 10.54 -7.35 9.77
C ASP A 248 10.39 -6.05 10.56
N ARG A 249 11.15 -5.00 10.21
CA ARG A 249 11.02 -3.70 10.87
C ARG A 249 9.63 -3.11 10.62
N LEU A 250 9.18 -3.14 9.37
CA LEU A 250 7.90 -2.56 8.97
C LEU A 250 6.71 -3.19 9.69
N PHE A 251 6.62 -4.52 9.78
CA PHE A 251 5.53 -5.20 10.47
C PHE A 251 5.69 -5.23 12.00
N SER A 252 6.89 -4.99 12.55
CA SER A 252 7.11 -4.95 14.00
C SER A 252 6.91 -3.57 14.62
N THR A 253 7.24 -2.52 13.87
CA THR A 253 7.22 -1.12 14.34
C THR A 253 6.18 -0.26 13.63
N GLY A 254 5.78 -0.63 12.40
CA GLY A 254 4.94 0.20 11.55
C GLY A 254 5.68 1.37 10.91
N GLU A 255 7.01 1.39 11.01
CA GLU A 255 7.87 2.44 10.48
C GLU A 255 8.80 1.89 9.40
N ILE A 256 9.05 2.72 8.40
CA ILE A 256 10.02 2.43 7.35
C ILE A 256 11.41 2.79 7.90
N ASP A 257 12.40 1.93 7.64
CA ASP A 257 13.78 2.25 7.97
C ASP A 257 14.20 3.52 7.21
N PRO A 258 14.67 4.60 7.87
CA PRO A 258 15.13 5.80 7.18
C PRO A 258 16.20 5.51 6.11
N ILE A 259 16.99 4.45 6.32
CA ILE A 259 18.02 4.01 5.37
C ILE A 259 17.38 3.45 4.08
N LEU A 260 16.19 2.84 4.18
CA LEU A 260 15.49 2.13 3.10
C LEU A 260 14.30 2.91 2.51
N GLU A 261 14.01 4.13 3.01
CA GLU A 261 12.84 4.92 2.60
C GLU A 261 12.84 5.32 1.11
N ASN A 262 14.03 5.45 0.52
CA ASN A 262 14.18 5.75 -0.89
C ASN A 262 14.40 4.50 -1.77
N GLU A 263 14.37 3.31 -1.19
CA GLU A 263 14.64 2.07 -1.91
C GLU A 263 13.38 1.37 -2.40
N PHE A 264 12.28 1.44 -1.65
CA PHE A 264 11.03 0.76 -2.01
C PHE A 264 9.89 1.74 -2.35
N ILE A 265 8.78 1.18 -2.81
CA ILE A 265 7.59 1.93 -3.25
C ILE A 265 6.84 2.60 -2.08
N PHE A 266 7.14 2.24 -0.84
CA PHE A 266 6.47 2.78 0.34
C PHE A 266 7.24 3.98 0.88
N GLN A 267 6.51 5.02 1.27
CA GLN A 267 7.07 6.26 1.81
C GLN A 267 6.33 6.69 3.07
N SER A 268 7.06 7.25 4.04
CA SER A 268 6.46 7.91 5.19
C SER A 268 5.98 9.31 4.79
N VAL A 269 4.74 9.63 5.14
CA VAL A 269 4.19 10.96 4.92
C VAL A 269 4.51 11.79 6.14
N LYS A 270 5.26 12.89 5.96
CA LYS A 270 5.51 13.87 7.03
C LYS A 270 4.15 14.32 7.58
N ASP A 271 4.04 14.29 8.90
CA ASP A 271 2.85 14.71 9.67
C ASP A 271 1.62 13.79 9.61
N SER A 272 1.72 12.60 8.98
CA SER A 272 0.64 11.61 9.08
C SER A 272 1.16 10.24 9.52
N ALA A 273 0.35 9.51 10.28
CA ALA A 273 0.66 8.15 10.71
C ALA A 273 0.56 7.12 9.55
N ILE A 274 0.38 7.57 8.31
CA ILE A 274 0.00 6.77 7.15
C ILE A 274 1.22 6.56 6.24
N ILE A 275 1.37 5.33 5.77
CA ILE A 275 2.32 4.97 4.72
C ILE A 275 1.65 5.21 3.37
N GLN A 276 2.30 5.96 2.50
CA GLN A 276 1.85 6.14 1.12
C GLN A 276 2.61 5.23 0.17
N THR A 277 1.91 4.77 -0.86
CA THR A 277 2.49 3.97 -1.93
C THR A 277 2.76 4.81 -3.17
N ARG A 278 4.00 4.82 -3.63
CA ARG A 278 4.46 5.42 -4.89
C ARG A 278 3.99 4.58 -6.07
N ARG A 279 3.91 5.18 -7.27
CA ARG A 279 3.59 4.45 -8.50
C ARG A 279 4.69 3.44 -8.81
N SER A 280 4.29 2.23 -9.18
CA SER A 280 5.18 1.12 -9.56
C SER A 280 4.71 0.49 -10.86
N HIS A 281 5.66 0.03 -11.66
CA HIS A 281 5.42 -0.72 -12.88
C HIS A 281 5.84 -2.20 -12.76
N CYS A 282 6.50 -2.58 -11.66
CA CYS A 282 6.95 -3.96 -11.44
C CYS A 282 5.77 -4.91 -11.12
N LEU A 283 5.74 -6.05 -11.79
CA LEU A 283 4.70 -7.08 -11.62
C LEU A 283 4.71 -7.75 -10.23
N PHE A 284 5.80 -7.58 -9.48
CA PHE A 284 5.91 -8.04 -8.10
C PHE A 284 4.84 -7.39 -7.20
N TRP A 285 4.57 -6.10 -7.39
CA TRP A 285 3.71 -5.31 -6.52
C TRP A 285 2.23 -5.42 -6.91
N SER A 286 1.62 -6.57 -6.61
CA SER A 286 0.17 -6.71 -6.77
C SER A 286 -0.59 -5.75 -5.84
N LYS A 287 -1.77 -5.27 -6.29
CA LYS A 287 -2.66 -4.42 -5.48
C LYS A 287 -2.99 -5.02 -4.12
N LEU A 288 -3.12 -6.35 -4.06
CA LEU A 288 -3.39 -7.08 -2.82
C LEU A 288 -2.18 -7.04 -1.88
N LEU A 289 -0.97 -7.28 -2.39
CA LEU A 289 0.26 -7.23 -1.60
C LEU A 289 0.47 -5.84 -0.99
N ILE A 290 0.33 -4.79 -1.80
CA ILE A 290 0.44 -3.39 -1.35
C ILE A 290 -0.53 -3.14 -0.18
N LYS A 291 -1.81 -3.49 -0.36
CA LYS A 291 -2.84 -3.28 0.67
C LYS A 291 -2.52 -4.04 1.97
N CYS A 292 -2.00 -5.27 1.88
CA CYS A 292 -1.60 -6.04 3.05
C CYS A 292 -0.44 -5.39 3.81
N VAL A 293 0.55 -4.85 3.07
CA VAL A 293 1.68 -4.14 3.69
C VAL A 293 1.21 -2.86 4.35
N GLU A 294 0.39 -2.05 3.67
CA GLU A 294 -0.19 -0.82 4.22
C GLU A 294 -0.99 -1.09 5.51
N SER A 295 -1.91 -2.06 5.48
CA SER A 295 -2.76 -2.38 6.64
C SER A 295 -1.95 -2.97 7.79
N GLY A 296 -1.01 -3.88 7.50
CA GLY A 296 -0.22 -4.53 8.53
C GLY A 296 0.78 -3.58 9.19
N ALA A 297 1.38 -2.66 8.44
CA ALA A 297 2.25 -1.61 8.99
C ALA A 297 1.44 -0.59 9.80
N MET A 298 0.27 -0.18 9.30
CA MET A 298 -0.62 0.72 10.05
C MET A 298 -1.02 0.10 11.39
N ASN A 299 -1.43 -1.17 11.42
CA ASN A 299 -1.80 -1.84 12.66
C ASN A 299 -0.61 -2.09 13.59
N ALA A 300 0.59 -2.39 13.05
CA ALA A 300 1.81 -2.46 13.85
C ALA A 300 2.09 -1.14 14.59
N ARG A 301 1.95 -0.01 13.89
CA ARG A 301 2.14 1.31 14.49
C ARG A 301 1.10 1.59 15.58
N ARG A 302 -0.18 1.29 15.30
CA ARG A 302 -1.27 1.44 16.27
C ARG A 302 -1.04 0.65 17.55
N LEU A 303 -0.48 -0.56 17.44
CA LEU A 303 -0.08 -1.35 18.60
C LEU A 303 1.02 -0.67 19.41
N ARG A 304 2.01 -0.05 18.76
CA ARG A 304 3.09 0.69 19.44
C ARG A 304 2.67 2.01 20.06
N THR A 305 1.58 2.61 19.61
CA THR A 305 1.01 3.79 20.28
C THR A 305 0.37 3.46 21.63
N GLY A 306 0.03 2.20 21.88
CA GLY A 306 -0.47 1.73 23.18
C GLY A 306 0.64 1.11 24.03
N ASN A 307 0.53 1.24 25.35
CA ASN A 307 1.37 0.51 26.30
C ASN A 307 0.81 -0.90 26.49
N CYS A 308 1.00 -1.78 25.51
CA CYS A 308 0.60 -3.18 25.62
C CYS A 308 1.80 -4.13 25.62
N ASP A 309 1.92 -4.91 26.68
CA ASP A 309 2.95 -5.94 26.88
C ASP A 309 2.57 -7.28 26.23
N TYR A 310 2.07 -7.25 25.00
CA TYR A 310 1.76 -8.47 24.27
C TYR A 310 3.02 -9.15 23.71
N GLN A 311 3.03 -10.48 23.72
CA GLN A 311 4.04 -11.24 22.99
C GLN A 311 4.00 -10.84 21.51
N THR A 312 5.10 -10.28 21.02
CA THR A 312 5.19 -9.83 19.63
C THR A 312 4.97 -11.02 18.70
N PRO A 313 4.10 -10.90 17.68
CA PRO A 313 3.91 -11.96 16.69
C PRO A 313 5.24 -12.27 16.00
N ASP A 314 5.34 -13.48 15.42
CA ASP A 314 6.56 -13.85 14.71
C ASP A 314 6.87 -12.84 13.61
N LYS A 315 8.17 -12.65 13.39
CA LYS A 315 8.69 -11.76 12.36
C LYS A 315 8.32 -12.27 10.96
N PHE A 316 8.26 -11.35 10.00
CA PHE A 316 7.99 -11.66 8.60
C PHE A 316 8.97 -12.71 8.04
N SER A 317 10.25 -12.60 8.40
CA SER A 317 11.32 -13.54 8.05
C SER A 317 11.00 -14.99 8.45
N VAL A 318 10.37 -15.22 9.60
CA VAL A 318 9.97 -16.56 10.05
C VAL A 318 8.91 -17.15 9.11
N TYR A 319 7.89 -16.38 8.76
CA TYR A 319 6.84 -16.82 7.83
C TYR A 319 7.36 -17.01 6.41
N LEU A 320 8.25 -16.13 5.96
CA LEU A 320 8.87 -16.22 4.64
C LEU A 320 9.71 -17.50 4.52
N ARG A 321 10.62 -17.76 5.49
CA ARG A 321 11.46 -18.97 5.50
C ARG A 321 10.63 -20.25 5.56
N LYS A 322 9.56 -20.25 6.37
CA LYS A 322 8.61 -21.38 6.45
C LYS A 322 7.92 -21.64 5.11
N ALA A 323 7.47 -20.60 4.41
CA ALA A 323 6.84 -20.71 3.10
C ALA A 323 7.81 -21.17 2.01
N LEU A 324 9.06 -20.70 2.06
CA LEU A 324 10.10 -21.08 1.14
C LEU A 324 10.60 -22.53 1.35
N ARG A 325 10.38 -23.13 2.54
CA ARG A 325 10.86 -24.48 2.91
C ARG A 325 12.37 -24.65 2.62
N LEU A 326 13.16 -23.64 2.97
CA LEU A 326 14.61 -23.67 2.77
C LEU A 326 15.20 -24.79 3.64
N LYS A 327 15.79 -25.81 3.00
CA LYS A 327 16.53 -26.88 3.70
C LYS A 327 18.05 -26.70 3.58
N ASP A 328 18.55 -25.91 2.62
CA ASP A 328 19.98 -25.66 2.39
C ASP A 328 20.27 -24.22 1.92
N ASP A 329 21.46 -23.73 2.24
CA ASP A 329 21.95 -22.36 1.99
C ASP A 329 22.37 -22.06 0.53
N CYS A 330 21.92 -22.80 -0.49
CA CYS A 330 22.25 -22.51 -1.90
C CYS A 330 21.22 -23.01 -2.93
N CYS A 331 19.94 -23.19 -2.56
CA CYS A 331 18.93 -23.68 -3.49
C CYS A 331 18.33 -22.56 -4.34
N PHE A 332 18.36 -22.72 -5.66
CA PHE A 332 17.59 -21.89 -6.60
C PHE A 332 16.08 -21.98 -6.30
N ILE A 333 15.42 -20.83 -6.27
CA ILE A 333 13.98 -20.70 -5.98
C ILE A 333 13.29 -20.17 -7.23
N THR A 334 12.16 -20.80 -7.61
CA THR A 334 11.37 -20.33 -8.76
C THR A 334 10.72 -18.98 -8.47
N ALA A 335 10.55 -18.15 -9.50
CA ALA A 335 10.00 -16.81 -9.33
C ALA A 335 8.57 -16.85 -8.75
N GLN A 336 7.75 -17.81 -9.22
CA GLN A 336 6.41 -18.02 -8.66
C GLN A 336 6.43 -18.34 -7.17
N LYS A 337 7.41 -19.13 -6.71
CA LYS A 337 7.53 -19.49 -5.29
C LYS A 337 7.95 -18.30 -4.45
N ILE A 338 8.85 -17.44 -4.94
CA ILE A 338 9.20 -16.17 -4.28
C ILE A 338 7.95 -15.29 -4.12
N THR A 339 7.25 -14.99 -5.22
CA THR A 339 6.08 -14.09 -5.19
C THR A 339 4.96 -14.63 -4.29
N ARG A 340 4.66 -15.94 -4.36
CA ARG A 340 3.65 -16.56 -3.49
C ARG A 340 4.07 -16.54 -2.02
N SER A 341 5.33 -16.78 -1.72
CA SER A 341 5.84 -16.80 -0.34
C SER A 341 5.86 -15.41 0.29
N MET A 342 6.26 -14.39 -0.47
CA MET A 342 6.19 -12.98 -0.06
C MET A 342 4.74 -12.57 0.23
N LYS A 343 3.80 -12.90 -0.66
CA LYS A 343 2.37 -12.64 -0.46
C LYS A 343 1.83 -13.31 0.81
N TYR A 344 2.11 -14.60 0.99
CA TYR A 344 1.71 -15.35 2.17
C TYR A 344 2.26 -14.75 3.47
N ALA A 345 3.54 -14.40 3.51
CA ALA A 345 4.17 -13.83 4.68
C ALA A 345 3.58 -12.45 5.03
N CYS A 346 3.40 -11.56 4.04
CA CYS A 346 2.76 -10.26 4.25
C CYS A 346 1.31 -10.39 4.74
N GLU A 347 0.51 -11.27 4.12
CA GLU A 347 -0.88 -11.52 4.53
C GLU A 347 -0.95 -12.04 5.97
N THR A 348 -0.05 -12.95 6.34
CA THR A 348 0.01 -13.53 7.70
C THR A 348 0.41 -12.47 8.73
N CYS A 349 1.45 -11.68 8.46
CA CYS A 349 1.85 -10.58 9.35
C CYS A 349 0.73 -9.55 9.53
N ALA A 350 0.09 -9.12 8.43
CA ALA A 350 -0.99 -8.15 8.48
C ALA A 350 -2.18 -8.66 9.31
N LYS A 351 -2.56 -9.93 9.11
CA LYS A 351 -3.63 -10.58 9.88
C LYS A 351 -3.28 -10.71 11.36
N ASN A 352 -2.04 -11.08 11.68
CA ASN A 352 -1.60 -11.22 13.07
C ASN A 352 -1.60 -9.87 13.80
N ASN A 353 -1.08 -8.82 13.17
CA ASN A 353 -1.09 -7.46 13.73
C ASN A 353 -2.52 -6.97 13.95
N SER A 354 -3.41 -7.21 12.98
CA SER A 354 -4.83 -6.85 13.12
C SER A 354 -5.53 -7.62 14.23
N SER A 355 -5.30 -8.93 14.32
CA SER A 355 -5.90 -9.78 15.35
C SER A 355 -5.41 -9.40 16.74
N LEU A 356 -4.12 -9.08 16.89
CA LEU A 356 -3.56 -8.60 18.14
C LEU A 356 -4.15 -7.25 18.55
N LEU A 357 -4.27 -6.32 17.61
CA LEU A 357 -4.88 -5.01 17.87
C LEU A 357 -6.36 -5.16 18.24
N PHE A 358 -7.09 -6.05 17.58
CA PHE A 358 -8.49 -6.32 17.92
C PHE A 358 -8.62 -7.01 19.29
N ARG A 359 -7.68 -7.88 19.66
CA ARG A 359 -7.62 -8.44 21.02
C ARG A 359 -7.48 -7.34 22.07
N CYS A 360 -6.67 -6.31 21.82
CA CYS A 360 -6.56 -5.13 22.70
C CYS A 360 -7.90 -4.38 22.81
N VAL A 361 -8.70 -4.33 21.73
CA VAL A 361 -10.05 -3.73 21.76
C VAL A 361 -11.01 -4.54 22.64
N LEU A 362 -10.84 -5.86 22.70
CA LEU A 362 -11.68 -6.76 23.50
C LEU A 362 -11.26 -6.86 24.97
N GLU A 363 -10.12 -6.29 25.36
CA GLU A 363 -9.65 -6.34 26.75
C GLU A 363 -10.64 -5.67 27.71
N ASN A 364 -10.72 -6.22 28.94
CA ASN A 364 -11.52 -5.68 30.03
C ASN A 364 -13.02 -5.46 29.70
N ASP A 365 -13.56 -6.18 28.72
CA ASP A 365 -14.93 -6.01 28.21
C ASP A 365 -15.25 -4.59 27.72
N ALA A 366 -14.21 -3.78 27.41
CA ALA A 366 -14.36 -2.37 27.10
C ALA A 366 -15.20 -2.13 25.83
N LEU A 367 -15.05 -2.98 24.81
CA LEU A 367 -15.85 -2.91 23.59
C LEU A 367 -17.35 -3.17 23.86
N SER A 368 -17.67 -4.24 24.58
CA SER A 368 -19.05 -4.60 24.94
C SER A 368 -19.71 -3.46 25.72
N GLN A 369 -18.99 -2.89 26.68
CA GLN A 369 -19.45 -1.74 27.43
C GLN A 369 -19.72 -0.54 26.50
N VAL A 370 -18.75 -0.11 25.69
CA VAL A 370 -18.92 1.04 24.78
C VAL A 370 -20.07 0.82 23.78
N LEU A 371 -20.25 -0.39 23.25
CA LEU A 371 -21.35 -0.71 22.34
C LEU A 371 -22.71 -0.62 23.04
N LYS A 372 -22.83 -1.12 24.28
CA LYS A 372 -24.05 -0.95 25.10
C LYS A 372 -24.33 0.51 25.42
N GLU A 373 -23.28 1.29 25.73
CA GLU A 373 -23.41 2.73 25.96
C GLU A 373 -23.94 3.44 24.70
N ILE A 374 -23.39 3.14 23.52
CA ILE A 374 -23.87 3.69 22.24
C ILE A 374 -25.32 3.26 21.96
N GLU A 375 -25.67 2.00 22.15
CA GLU A 375 -27.05 1.54 21.97
C GLU A 375 -28.01 2.27 22.91
N SER A 376 -27.62 2.46 24.18
CA SER A 376 -28.45 3.15 25.17
C SER A 376 -28.61 4.65 24.87
N VAL A 377 -27.52 5.33 24.46
CA VAL A 377 -27.50 6.77 24.17
C VAL A 377 -28.17 7.13 22.85
N TYR A 378 -28.22 6.25 21.86
CA TYR A 378 -28.83 6.54 20.55
C TYR A 378 -30.19 5.89 20.34
N THR A 379 -30.46 4.77 21.01
CA THR A 379 -31.67 3.95 20.82
C THR A 379 -32.27 3.42 22.11
N GLY A 380 -31.78 3.85 23.27
CA GLY A 380 -32.23 3.33 24.55
C GLY A 380 -33.04 4.31 25.37
N PHE A 381 -33.08 4.02 26.67
CA PHE A 381 -33.83 4.77 27.67
C PHE A 381 -33.34 6.22 27.79
N ALA A 382 -32.03 6.46 27.65
CA ALA A 382 -31.43 7.79 27.79
C ALA A 382 -31.99 8.82 26.79
N VAL A 383 -32.30 8.40 25.55
CA VAL A 383 -32.93 9.30 24.55
C VAL A 383 -34.37 9.61 24.91
N ARG A 384 -35.11 8.62 25.40
CA ARG A 384 -36.52 8.80 25.77
C ARG A 384 -36.67 9.71 26.98
N GLU A 385 -35.84 9.50 28.00
CA GLU A 385 -35.77 10.38 29.16
C GLU A 385 -35.31 11.79 28.78
N MET A 386 -34.32 11.91 27.89
CA MET A 386 -33.92 13.21 27.36
C MET A 386 -35.07 13.90 26.63
N ALA A 387 -35.83 13.17 25.80
CA ALA A 387 -36.96 13.74 25.07
C ALA A 387 -38.10 14.16 26.01
N PHE A 388 -38.39 13.36 27.05
CA PHE A 388 -39.37 13.71 28.08
C PHE A 388 -38.90 14.92 28.89
N ASP A 389 -37.63 14.97 29.28
CA ASP A 389 -37.00 16.13 29.92
C ASP A 389 -36.67 17.26 28.94
N LEU A 390 -37.10 17.23 27.68
CA LEU A 390 -37.05 18.39 26.80
C LEU A 390 -38.44 18.88 26.46
N PHE A 391 -39.33 17.94 26.10
CA PHE A 391 -40.62 18.24 25.48
C PHE A 391 -41.82 17.80 26.31
N GLY A 392 -41.60 17.12 27.45
CA GLY A 392 -42.66 16.46 28.23
C GLY A 392 -43.89 17.33 28.46
N ALA A 393 -45.05 16.76 28.14
CA ALA A 393 -46.33 17.47 28.15
C ALA A 393 -46.74 18.07 29.51
N THR A 394 -46.19 17.58 30.62
CA THR A 394 -46.51 18.00 32.00
C THR A 394 -45.54 19.06 32.56
N ARG A 395 -44.62 19.58 31.74
CA ARG A 395 -43.57 20.49 32.20
C ARG A 395 -44.07 21.90 32.43
N THR A 396 -43.59 22.51 33.51
CA THR A 396 -43.96 23.87 33.95
C THR A 396 -42.92 24.94 33.60
N SER A 397 -41.71 24.55 33.14
CA SER A 397 -40.64 25.48 32.78
C SER A 397 -40.36 25.50 31.27
N GLN A 398 -40.20 26.70 30.69
CA GLN A 398 -40.10 26.92 29.24
C GLN A 398 -38.67 26.81 28.67
N HIS A 399 -37.63 26.76 29.50
CA HIS A 399 -36.24 26.75 29.04
C HIS A 399 -35.39 25.74 29.81
N CYS A 400 -35.18 24.56 29.23
CA CYS A 400 -34.19 23.61 29.71
C CYS A 400 -32.97 23.60 28.76
N SER A 401 -31.77 23.63 29.34
CA SER A 401 -30.55 23.48 28.55
C SER A 401 -30.46 22.03 28.05
N ILE A 402 -30.35 21.86 26.73
CA ILE A 402 -30.19 20.53 26.09
C ILE A 402 -29.02 19.74 26.71
N ALA A 403 -27.96 20.44 27.10
CA ALA A 403 -26.81 19.83 27.76
C ALA A 403 -27.15 19.29 29.16
N LEU A 404 -27.91 20.04 29.96
CA LEU A 404 -28.34 19.60 31.29
C LEU A 404 -29.34 18.43 31.20
N SER A 405 -30.30 18.50 30.28
CA SER A 405 -31.25 17.41 30.05
C SER A 405 -30.57 16.11 29.62
N PHE A 406 -29.55 16.21 28.77
CA PHE A 406 -28.76 15.03 28.39
C PHE A 406 -27.97 14.45 29.57
N GLN A 407 -27.33 15.29 30.38
CA GLN A 407 -26.60 14.81 31.57
C GLN A 407 -27.54 14.14 32.58
N ASN A 408 -28.71 14.73 32.82
CA ASN A 408 -29.72 14.15 33.70
C ASN A 408 -30.26 12.83 33.14
N SER A 409 -30.50 12.74 31.82
CA SER A 409 -31.02 11.51 31.22
C SER A 409 -30.03 10.35 31.30
N LEU A 410 -28.73 10.62 31.19
CA LEU A 410 -27.69 9.62 31.42
C LEU A 410 -27.70 9.11 32.87
N GLN A 411 -27.79 10.02 33.86
CA GLN A 411 -27.83 9.64 35.27
C GLN A 411 -29.09 8.82 35.60
N LEU A 412 -30.26 9.24 35.11
CA LEU A 412 -31.52 8.52 35.27
C LEU A 412 -31.52 7.14 34.60
N SER A 413 -30.74 7.00 33.52
CA SER A 413 -30.54 5.72 32.82
C SER A 413 -29.57 4.78 33.55
N GLY A 414 -29.07 5.17 34.73
CA GLY A 414 -28.21 4.34 35.56
C GLY A 414 -26.73 4.34 35.15
N PHE A 415 -26.29 5.33 34.37
CA PHE A 415 -24.88 5.43 34.01
C PHE A 415 -24.03 5.94 35.19
N PRO A 416 -22.83 5.35 35.42
CA PRO A 416 -21.90 5.88 36.42
C PRO A 416 -21.44 7.30 36.07
N PRO A 417 -21.11 8.15 37.06
CA PRO A 417 -20.62 9.51 36.83
C PRO A 417 -19.41 9.56 35.88
N GLU A 418 -18.49 8.61 36.01
CA GLU A 418 -17.29 8.54 35.15
C GLU A 418 -17.66 8.30 33.69
N VAL A 419 -18.73 7.55 33.44
CA VAL A 419 -19.22 7.31 32.07
C VAL A 419 -19.90 8.55 31.53
N CYS A 420 -20.73 9.22 32.32
CA CYS A 420 -21.39 10.47 31.93
C CYS A 420 -20.38 11.53 31.48
N GLU A 421 -19.25 11.68 32.17
CA GLU A 421 -18.19 12.63 31.81
C GLU A 421 -17.48 12.30 30.49
N ARG A 422 -17.51 11.05 30.03
CA ARG A 422 -16.95 10.67 28.72
C ARG A 422 -17.82 11.11 27.56
N TRP A 423 -19.10 11.40 27.78
CA TRP A 423 -20.01 11.81 26.72
C TRP A 423 -20.05 13.34 26.61
N THR A 424 -19.80 13.83 25.41
CA THR A 424 -19.81 15.26 25.09
C THR A 424 -21.00 15.60 24.22
N ILE A 425 -21.61 16.76 24.50
CA ILE A 425 -22.76 17.29 23.77
C ILE A 425 -22.44 18.70 23.27
N TRP A 426 -22.72 18.94 21.99
CA TRP A 426 -22.52 20.21 21.33
C TRP A 426 -23.84 20.64 20.67
N CYS A 427 -24.30 21.85 20.96
CA CYS A 427 -25.51 22.43 20.38
C CYS A 427 -25.40 23.96 20.43
N ASN A 428 -24.77 24.57 19.42
CA ASN A 428 -24.40 26.00 19.46
C ASN A 428 -25.60 26.93 19.27
N SER A 429 -26.62 26.53 18.51
CA SER A 429 -27.82 27.31 18.22
C SER A 429 -28.95 27.08 19.22
N GLY A 430 -28.83 26.08 20.09
CA GLY A 430 -29.94 25.59 20.90
C GLY A 430 -31.03 24.83 20.12
N LEU A 431 -30.83 24.61 18.81
CA LEU A 431 -31.76 23.86 17.96
C LEU A 431 -31.35 22.38 17.85
N LEU A 432 -32.35 21.50 17.76
CA LEU A 432 -32.13 20.05 17.59
C LEU A 432 -31.33 19.71 16.33
N ASP A 433 -31.45 20.53 15.27
CA ASP A 433 -30.77 20.27 14.00
C ASP A 433 -29.23 20.33 14.11
N ASP A 434 -28.70 21.03 15.12
CA ASP A 434 -27.26 21.20 15.37
C ASP A 434 -26.72 20.27 16.48
N LEU A 435 -27.57 19.42 17.06
CA LEU A 435 -27.20 18.54 18.17
C LEU A 435 -26.14 17.50 17.75
N VAL A 436 -24.98 17.49 18.41
CA VAL A 436 -23.94 16.47 18.24
C VAL A 436 -23.57 15.88 19.58
N ILE A 437 -23.80 14.58 19.73
CA ILE A 437 -23.41 13.78 20.89
C ILE A 437 -22.25 12.87 20.48
N LYS A 438 -21.15 12.86 21.24
CA LYS A 438 -19.99 12.00 20.95
C LYS A 438 -19.35 11.44 22.23
N PRO A 439 -19.01 10.15 22.26
CA PRO A 439 -18.20 9.59 23.34
C PRO A 439 -16.72 9.96 23.14
N LYS A 440 -16.01 10.21 24.25
CA LYS A 440 -14.55 10.30 24.31
C LYS A 440 -13.99 8.88 24.37
N LEU A 441 -13.56 8.38 23.21
CA LEU A 441 -13.03 7.03 23.07
C LEU A 441 -11.54 6.98 23.40
N SER A 442 -11.13 6.03 24.24
CA SER A 442 -9.73 5.76 24.55
C SER A 442 -9.12 4.82 23.51
N TRP A 443 -7.79 4.77 23.48
CA TRP A 443 -7.06 3.73 22.76
C TRP A 443 -7.47 2.36 23.30
N PRO A 444 -7.66 1.32 22.46
CA PRO A 444 -7.61 1.31 20.98
C PRO A 444 -8.99 1.46 20.30
N ILE A 445 -10.07 1.72 21.04
CA ILE A 445 -11.46 1.70 20.55
C ILE A 445 -11.73 2.76 19.48
N TYR A 446 -11.08 3.92 19.56
CA TYR A 446 -11.25 4.98 18.56
C TYR A 446 -10.78 4.58 17.15
N TYR A 447 -9.96 3.52 17.01
CA TYR A 447 -9.62 2.97 15.69
C TYR A 447 -10.75 2.14 15.08
N LEU A 448 -11.66 1.60 15.90
CA LEU A 448 -12.79 0.81 15.45
C LEU A 448 -14.01 1.69 15.14
N ILE A 449 -14.34 2.61 16.04
CA ILE A 449 -15.53 3.47 15.93
C ILE A 449 -15.14 4.77 15.24
N GLU A 450 -15.30 4.80 13.92
CA GLU A 450 -14.98 5.96 13.08
C GLU A 450 -15.97 7.13 13.32
N ASP A 451 -15.48 8.38 13.26
CA ASP A 451 -16.30 9.59 13.39
C ASP A 451 -17.50 9.61 12.43
N LYS A 452 -17.30 9.09 11.21
CA LYS A 452 -18.36 9.01 10.20
C LYS A 452 -19.57 8.20 10.68
N PHE A 453 -19.34 7.13 11.42
CA PHE A 453 -20.41 6.31 11.99
C PHE A 453 -21.18 7.07 13.08
N LEU A 454 -20.47 7.76 13.97
CA LEU A 454 -21.09 8.61 15.00
C LEU A 454 -21.90 9.77 14.39
N CYS A 455 -21.42 10.37 13.30
CA CYS A 455 -22.17 11.40 12.58
C CYS A 455 -23.51 10.86 12.05
N THR A 456 -23.52 9.66 11.46
CA THR A 456 -24.76 9.03 10.97
C THR A 456 -25.72 8.71 12.11
N LEU A 457 -25.22 8.19 13.25
CA LEU A 457 -26.05 7.95 14.45
C LEU A 457 -26.68 9.24 14.98
N ASN A 458 -25.94 10.35 15.00
CA ASN A 458 -26.49 11.66 15.37
C ASN A 458 -27.62 12.10 14.45
N LEU A 459 -27.50 11.88 13.13
CA LEU A 459 -28.58 12.19 12.20
C LEU A 459 -29.84 11.34 12.48
N CYS A 460 -29.66 10.05 12.80
CA CYS A 460 -30.77 9.20 13.23
C CYS A 460 -31.40 9.70 14.54
N LEU A 461 -30.59 10.13 15.51
CA LEU A 461 -31.05 10.68 16.79
C LEU A 461 -31.87 11.95 16.59
N ARG A 462 -31.40 12.90 15.79
CA ARG A 462 -32.13 14.15 15.50
C ARG A 462 -33.49 13.87 14.89
N PHE A 463 -33.55 12.92 13.94
CA PHE A 463 -34.80 12.50 13.33
C PHE A 463 -35.76 11.89 14.37
N LEU A 464 -35.26 11.04 15.26
CA LEU A 464 -36.05 10.45 16.35
C LEU A 464 -36.54 11.51 17.34
N LEU A 465 -35.68 12.44 17.77
CA LEU A 465 -36.06 13.52 18.70
C LEU A 465 -37.14 14.43 18.13
N ARG A 466 -37.11 14.71 16.82
CA ARG A 466 -38.15 15.49 16.15
C ARG A 466 -39.51 14.78 16.17
N LEU A 467 -39.53 13.45 15.98
CA LEU A 467 -40.75 12.65 16.10
C LEU A 467 -41.30 12.67 17.53
N LEU A 468 -40.43 12.51 18.53
CA LEU A 468 -40.81 12.53 19.95
C LEU A 468 -41.32 13.91 20.38
N GLN A 469 -40.67 14.99 19.93
CA GLN A 469 -41.12 16.36 20.18
C GLN A 469 -42.55 16.58 19.67
N ALA A 470 -42.85 16.13 18.45
CA ALA A 470 -44.18 16.25 17.87
C ALA A 470 -45.23 15.41 18.63
N GLN A 471 -44.85 14.25 19.16
CA GLN A 471 -45.75 13.42 19.98
C GLN A 471 -46.05 14.06 21.33
N GLU A 472 -45.03 14.58 22.01
CA GLU A 472 -45.22 15.28 23.29
C GLU A 472 -46.05 16.56 23.12
N ALA A 473 -45.87 17.30 22.02
CA ALA A 473 -46.73 18.44 21.67
C ALA A 473 -48.21 18.05 21.57
N LEU A 474 -48.52 16.92 20.91
CA LEU A 474 -49.89 16.41 20.81
C LEU A 474 -50.42 15.89 22.15
N SER A 475 -49.57 15.30 22.98
CA SER A 475 -49.93 14.90 24.34
C SER A 475 -50.27 16.11 25.21
N ALA A 476 -49.50 17.20 25.12
CA ALA A 476 -49.78 18.46 25.81
C ALA A 476 -51.13 19.05 25.39
N VAL A 477 -51.38 19.10 24.08
CA VAL A 477 -52.67 19.50 23.51
C VAL A 477 -53.83 18.68 24.08
N ARG A 478 -53.66 17.36 24.22
CA ARG A 478 -54.71 16.49 24.79
C ARG A 478 -54.96 16.77 26.27
N ILE A 479 -53.92 17.05 27.05
CA ILE A 479 -54.03 17.40 28.46
C ILE A 479 -54.76 18.75 28.61
N ASP A 480 -54.32 19.76 27.85
CA ASP A 480 -54.92 21.10 27.86
C ASP A 480 -56.42 21.02 27.47
N LEU A 481 -56.76 20.23 26.46
CA LEU A 481 -58.14 20.01 26.04
C LEU A 481 -59.02 19.29 27.08
N ALA A 482 -58.44 18.45 27.92
CA ALA A 482 -59.17 17.77 29.00
C ALA A 482 -59.52 18.74 30.14
N VAL A 483 -58.71 19.78 30.35
CA VAL A 483 -58.89 20.79 31.40
C VAL A 483 -59.80 21.94 30.95
N MET A 484 -59.76 22.32 29.67
CA MET A 484 -60.58 23.42 29.13
C MET A 484 -62.09 23.15 29.22
N LYS A 485 -62.84 24.11 29.79
CA LYS A 485 -64.32 24.02 29.95
C LYS A 485 -65.10 24.59 28.77
N GLU A 486 -64.58 25.62 28.11
CA GLU A 486 -65.19 26.27 26.95
C GLU A 486 -64.19 26.31 25.79
N LEU A 487 -64.67 25.99 24.57
CA LEU A 487 -63.89 26.03 23.33
C LEU A 487 -64.73 26.71 22.27
N ASN A 488 -64.15 27.65 21.53
CA ASN A 488 -64.79 28.33 20.41
C ASN A 488 -64.98 27.42 19.16
N ILE A 489 -64.52 26.17 19.22
CA ILE A 489 -64.53 25.19 18.13
C ILE A 489 -65.15 23.88 18.61
N SER A 490 -65.74 23.10 17.70
CA SER A 490 -66.19 21.75 18.01
C SER A 490 -65.02 20.85 18.46
N ARG A 491 -65.02 20.50 19.75
CA ARG A 491 -64.06 19.58 20.39
C ARG A 491 -63.86 18.28 19.60
N GLN A 492 -64.91 17.78 18.94
CA GLN A 492 -64.84 16.60 18.07
C GLN A 492 -63.91 16.78 16.87
N ARG A 493 -63.93 17.93 16.17
CA ARG A 493 -63.10 18.16 14.98
C ARG A 493 -61.63 18.33 15.34
N LEU A 494 -61.34 19.02 16.44
CA LEU A 494 -59.97 19.17 16.95
C LEU A 494 -59.40 17.82 17.41
N ASN A 495 -60.19 17.02 18.14
CA ASN A 495 -59.80 15.64 18.48
C ASN A 495 -59.54 14.79 17.23
N HIS A 496 -60.34 14.96 16.18
CA HIS A 496 -60.13 14.27 14.91
C HIS A 496 -58.80 14.67 14.26
N LEU A 497 -58.48 15.97 14.22
CA LEU A 497 -57.18 16.46 13.71
C LEU A 497 -56.02 15.85 14.50
N ILE A 498 -56.07 15.90 15.83
CA ILE A 498 -55.03 15.33 16.72
C ILE A 498 -54.84 13.84 16.43
N CYS A 499 -55.91 13.07 16.31
CA CYS A 499 -55.80 11.64 16.00
C CYS A 499 -55.20 11.38 14.62
N PHE A 500 -55.54 12.19 13.62
CA PHE A 500 -55.01 12.06 12.26
C PHE A 500 -53.52 12.42 12.16
N ILE A 501 -53.00 13.28 13.04
CA ILE A 501 -51.57 13.57 13.14
C ILE A 501 -50.85 12.53 14.02
N ALA A 502 -51.43 12.16 15.15
CA ALA A 502 -50.81 11.26 16.12
C ALA A 502 -50.59 9.85 15.55
N GLN A 503 -51.59 9.27 14.87
CA GLN A 503 -51.51 7.91 14.33
C GLN A 503 -50.28 7.70 13.43
N PRO A 504 -50.02 8.52 12.39
CA PRO A 504 -48.82 8.37 11.56
C PRO A 504 -47.53 8.62 12.30
N LEU A 505 -47.47 9.63 13.17
CA LEU A 505 -46.24 9.91 13.91
C LEU A 505 -45.87 8.77 14.89
N THR A 506 -46.86 8.19 15.58
CA THR A 506 -46.66 7.03 16.47
C THR A 506 -46.21 5.79 15.70
N ALA A 507 -46.89 5.45 14.59
CA ALA A 507 -46.49 4.31 13.78
C ALA A 507 -45.05 4.47 13.25
N ILE A 508 -44.70 5.65 12.75
CA ILE A 508 -43.37 5.95 12.20
C ILE A 508 -42.30 5.91 13.30
N SER A 509 -42.56 6.50 14.46
CA SER A 509 -41.59 6.49 15.57
C SER A 509 -41.32 5.07 16.06
N GLU A 510 -42.37 4.25 16.21
CA GLU A 510 -42.23 2.87 16.67
C GLU A 510 -41.48 2.01 15.67
N ILE A 511 -41.84 2.08 14.38
CA ILE A 511 -41.12 1.34 13.32
C ILE A 511 -39.67 1.78 13.28
N PHE A 512 -39.40 3.09 13.24
CA PHE A 512 -38.05 3.61 13.12
C PHE A 512 -37.20 3.21 14.32
N PHE A 513 -37.73 3.38 15.53
CA PHE A 513 -37.05 3.03 16.77
C PHE A 513 -36.76 1.53 16.86
N ALA A 514 -37.77 0.68 16.65
CA ALA A 514 -37.61 -0.77 16.73
C ALA A 514 -36.64 -1.29 15.67
N HIS A 515 -36.69 -0.74 14.45
CA HIS A 515 -35.76 -1.11 13.39
C HIS A 515 -34.32 -0.68 13.70
N LEU A 516 -34.13 0.56 14.18
CA LEU A 516 -32.83 1.10 14.54
C LEU A 516 -32.18 0.27 15.65
N GLN A 517 -32.92 -0.03 16.72
CA GLN A 517 -32.46 -0.86 17.83
C GLN A 517 -32.10 -2.29 17.36
N ALA A 518 -32.96 -2.92 16.55
CA ALA A 518 -32.70 -4.27 16.04
C ALA A 518 -31.44 -4.35 15.15
N MET A 519 -31.19 -3.33 14.32
CA MET A 519 -29.97 -3.27 13.50
C MET A 519 -28.71 -3.09 14.34
N LEU A 520 -28.74 -2.17 15.32
CA LEU A 520 -27.60 -1.93 16.21
C LEU A 520 -27.27 -3.19 17.00
N ALA A 521 -28.26 -3.77 17.70
CA ALA A 521 -28.08 -4.97 18.50
C ALA A 521 -27.50 -6.14 17.66
N LYS A 522 -28.06 -6.38 16.47
CA LYS A 522 -27.58 -7.45 15.56
C LYS A 522 -26.14 -7.21 15.11
N LYS A 523 -25.80 -5.99 14.68
CA LYS A 523 -24.48 -5.68 14.13
C LYS A 523 -23.42 -5.57 15.22
N PHE A 524 -23.76 -5.06 16.39
CA PHE A 524 -22.86 -5.00 17.55
C PHE A 524 -22.50 -6.40 18.07
N ALA A 525 -23.46 -7.34 18.08
CA ALA A 525 -23.16 -8.74 18.39
C ALA A 525 -22.16 -9.35 17.39
N LEU A 526 -22.27 -9.02 16.09
CA LEU A 526 -21.31 -9.48 15.06
C LEU A 526 -19.94 -8.81 15.22
N VAL A 527 -19.90 -7.53 15.59
CA VAL A 527 -18.65 -6.80 15.88
C VAL A 527 -17.92 -7.44 17.05
N ALA A 528 -18.62 -7.76 18.15
CA ALA A 528 -18.04 -8.45 19.29
C ALA A 528 -17.50 -9.85 18.95
N GLY A 529 -18.09 -10.53 17.95
CA GLY A 529 -17.65 -11.84 17.46
C GLY A 529 -16.58 -11.83 16.36
N ALA A 530 -16.07 -10.65 15.96
CA ALA A 530 -15.04 -10.55 14.92
C ALA A 530 -13.68 -11.12 15.39
N LYS A 531 -12.77 -11.42 14.46
CA LYS A 531 -11.42 -11.93 14.79
C LYS A 531 -10.31 -10.94 14.50
N THR A 532 -10.61 -9.94 13.67
CA THR A 532 -9.66 -8.92 13.20
C THR A 532 -10.33 -7.55 13.22
N LEU A 533 -9.51 -6.50 13.28
CA LEU A 533 -10.00 -5.14 13.29
C LEU A 533 -10.72 -4.80 11.96
N GLU A 534 -10.20 -5.26 10.82
CA GLU A 534 -10.81 -4.98 9.52
C GLU A 534 -12.18 -5.65 9.35
N GLU A 535 -12.36 -6.87 9.87
CA GLU A 535 -13.68 -7.54 9.89
C GLU A 535 -14.68 -6.72 10.70
N ALA A 536 -14.30 -6.28 11.90
CA ALA A 536 -15.15 -5.46 12.77
C ALA A 536 -15.50 -4.10 12.13
N GLN A 537 -14.50 -3.43 11.55
CA GLN A 537 -14.71 -2.17 10.81
C GLN A 537 -15.60 -2.37 9.59
N HIS A 538 -15.47 -3.49 8.87
CA HIS A 538 -16.33 -3.79 7.73
C HIS A 538 -17.79 -3.95 8.16
N ILE A 539 -18.04 -4.64 9.28
CA ILE A 539 -19.39 -4.79 9.84
C ILE A 539 -19.99 -3.42 10.23
N LEU A 540 -19.19 -2.54 10.86
CA LEU A 540 -19.63 -1.18 11.20
C LEU A 540 -19.84 -0.30 9.97
N LYS A 541 -19.04 -0.45 8.91
CA LYS A 541 -19.24 0.25 7.63
C LYS A 541 -20.53 -0.19 6.96
N ASP A 542 -20.83 -1.48 6.96
CA ASP A 542 -22.08 -2.01 6.46
C ASP A 542 -23.29 -1.50 7.27
N LEU A 543 -23.19 -1.47 8.60
CA LEU A 543 -24.20 -0.82 9.44
C LEU A 543 -24.37 0.66 9.07
N ASN A 544 -23.26 1.40 8.97
CA ASN A 544 -23.27 2.82 8.63
C ASN A 544 -23.95 3.09 7.28
N MET A 545 -23.75 2.23 6.28
CA MET A 545 -24.46 2.33 4.99
C MET A 545 -25.96 2.13 5.15
N HIS A 546 -26.40 1.12 5.91
CA HIS A 546 -27.82 0.89 6.18
C HIS A 546 -28.46 2.06 6.93
N LEU A 547 -27.79 2.61 7.94
CA LEU A 547 -28.25 3.78 8.68
C LEU A 547 -28.34 5.01 7.77
N THR A 548 -27.31 5.26 6.96
CA THR A 548 -27.29 6.37 5.99
C THR A 548 -28.47 6.26 5.03
N ASN A 549 -28.81 5.05 4.56
CA ASN A 549 -29.93 4.80 3.65
C ASN A 549 -31.31 5.13 4.25
N LEU A 550 -31.45 5.08 5.59
CA LEU A 550 -32.70 5.40 6.27
C LEU A 550 -32.94 6.91 6.38
N ILE A 551 -31.87 7.67 6.60
CA ILE A 551 -31.93 9.13 6.77
C ILE A 551 -31.72 9.90 5.47
N THR A 552 -31.31 9.25 4.38
CA THR A 552 -31.04 9.93 3.10
C THR A 552 -32.33 10.42 2.46
N ARG A 553 -32.36 11.71 2.14
CA ARG A 553 -33.45 12.37 1.42
C ARG A 553 -33.22 12.29 -0.09
N SER A 554 -33.37 11.09 -0.66
CA SER A 554 -33.25 10.86 -2.10
C SER A 554 -34.43 10.07 -2.65
N GLY A 555 -34.97 10.48 -3.80
CA GLY A 555 -36.07 9.78 -4.47
C GLY A 555 -37.34 9.71 -3.61
N SER A 556 -38.00 8.55 -3.56
CA SER A 556 -39.21 8.33 -2.75
C SER A 556 -39.01 8.55 -1.25
N ARG A 557 -37.78 8.36 -0.73
CA ARG A 557 -37.47 8.60 0.69
C ARG A 557 -37.53 10.08 1.04
N ALA A 558 -37.19 10.98 0.11
CA ALA A 558 -37.33 12.41 0.33
C ALA A 558 -38.80 12.78 0.59
N LEU A 559 -39.72 12.22 -0.20
CA LEU A 559 -41.16 12.43 -0.02
C LEU A 559 -41.66 11.92 1.34
N ILE A 560 -41.16 10.78 1.81
CA ILE A 560 -41.48 10.25 3.15
C ILE A 560 -40.99 11.21 4.23
N HIS A 561 -39.71 11.61 4.16
CA HIS A 561 -39.11 12.55 5.13
C HIS A 561 -39.82 13.90 5.14
N ASP A 562 -40.21 14.42 3.97
CA ASP A 562 -40.94 15.68 3.85
C ASP A 562 -42.37 15.58 4.41
N ALA A 563 -43.07 14.48 4.15
CA ALA A 563 -44.39 14.21 4.72
C ALA A 563 -44.33 14.14 6.25
N ILE A 564 -43.33 13.42 6.79
CA ILE A 564 -43.09 13.31 8.24
C ILE A 564 -42.78 14.68 8.84
N THR A 565 -41.89 15.44 8.20
CA THR A 565 -41.52 16.80 8.61
C THR A 565 -42.76 17.68 8.72
N LYS A 566 -43.62 17.69 7.70
CA LYS A 566 -44.87 18.45 7.72
C LYS A 566 -45.84 18.00 8.81
N LEU A 567 -45.97 16.70 9.06
CA LEU A 567 -46.81 16.19 10.15
C LEU A 567 -46.28 16.63 11.53
N CYS A 568 -44.96 16.63 11.73
CA CYS A 568 -44.33 17.15 12.95
C CYS A 568 -44.56 18.66 13.11
N ASP A 569 -44.44 19.42 12.03
CA ASP A 569 -44.66 20.87 12.04
C ASP A 569 -46.13 21.19 12.36
N ARG A 570 -47.08 20.41 11.84
CA ARG A 570 -48.51 20.57 12.19
C ARG A 570 -48.80 20.20 13.64
N ALA A 571 -48.14 19.19 14.20
CA ALA A 571 -48.30 18.84 15.62
C ALA A 571 -47.90 20.00 16.54
N THR A 572 -46.72 20.58 16.30
CA THR A 572 -46.21 21.72 17.08
C THR A 572 -47.04 22.99 16.86
N GLU A 573 -47.52 23.23 15.64
CA GLU A 573 -48.39 24.37 15.34
C GLU A 573 -49.75 24.28 16.04
N VAL A 574 -50.34 23.08 16.14
CA VAL A 574 -51.60 22.87 16.89
C VAL A 574 -51.41 23.19 18.38
N GLU A 575 -50.31 22.75 18.98
CA GLU A 575 -49.96 23.10 20.37
C GLU A 575 -49.83 24.60 20.58
N LEU A 576 -49.07 25.27 19.71
CA LEU A 576 -48.78 26.69 19.82
C LEU A 576 -50.05 27.54 19.67
N ARG A 577 -50.88 27.23 18.66
CA ARG A 577 -52.15 27.95 18.43
C ARG A 577 -53.18 27.69 19.53
N LEU A 578 -53.23 26.49 20.11
CA LEU A 578 -54.13 26.18 21.23
C LEU A 578 -53.76 26.98 22.48
N ARG A 579 -52.46 27.08 22.80
CA ARG A 579 -51.98 27.84 23.97
C ARG A 579 -52.10 29.36 23.81
N MET A 580 -52.06 29.86 22.57
CA MET A 580 -52.30 31.28 22.26
C MET A 580 -53.79 31.62 22.10
N ASP A 581 -54.69 30.65 22.30
CA ASP A 581 -56.14 30.78 22.14
C ASP A 581 -56.56 31.35 20.76
N SER A 582 -55.76 31.06 19.74
CA SER A 582 -55.86 31.65 18.40
C SER A 582 -56.36 30.66 17.35
N VAL A 583 -56.95 29.54 17.76
CA VAL A 583 -57.43 28.49 16.85
C VAL A 583 -58.76 28.92 16.25
N SER A 584 -58.85 29.03 14.93
CA SER A 584 -60.12 29.22 14.22
C SER A 584 -60.62 27.92 13.56
N LEU A 585 -61.92 27.85 13.25
CA LEU A 585 -62.53 26.73 12.51
C LEU A 585 -61.91 26.55 11.12
N TYR A 586 -61.58 27.65 10.44
CA TYR A 586 -60.94 27.64 9.13
C TYR A 586 -59.54 27.02 9.19
N ASP A 587 -58.75 27.36 10.21
CA ASP A 587 -57.41 26.82 10.41
C ASP A 587 -57.42 25.31 10.63
N VAL A 588 -58.38 24.81 11.42
CA VAL A 588 -58.53 23.37 11.67
C VAL A 588 -58.87 22.63 10.37
N GLU A 589 -59.73 23.18 9.53
CA GLU A 589 -60.09 22.55 8.24
C GLU A 589 -58.92 22.53 7.25
N GLU A 590 -58.15 23.63 7.15
CA GLU A 590 -56.96 23.68 6.31
C GLU A 590 -55.86 22.73 6.79
N MET A 591 -55.60 22.67 8.09
CA MET A 591 -54.66 21.71 8.68
C MET A 591 -55.10 20.27 8.40
N LEU A 592 -56.40 19.97 8.52
CA LEU A 592 -56.92 18.63 8.32
C LEU A 592 -56.82 18.17 6.87
N LYS A 593 -56.96 19.07 5.89
CA LYS A 593 -56.69 18.79 4.46
C LYS A 593 -55.23 18.41 4.23
N VAL A 594 -54.30 19.17 4.82
CA VAL A 594 -52.86 18.89 4.70
C VAL A 594 -52.51 17.55 5.33
N VAL A 595 -52.96 17.31 6.56
CA VAL A 595 -52.68 16.07 7.30
C VAL A 595 -53.23 14.84 6.57
N ARG A 596 -54.46 14.91 6.02
CA ARG A 596 -55.02 13.83 5.20
C ARG A 596 -54.17 13.56 3.96
N ARG A 597 -53.78 14.61 3.23
CA ARG A 597 -52.92 14.47 2.04
C ARG A 597 -51.59 13.78 2.38
N GLU A 598 -50.91 14.21 3.44
CA GLU A 598 -49.61 13.64 3.83
C GLU A 598 -49.77 12.20 4.36
N LYS A 599 -50.86 11.90 5.08
CA LYS A 599 -51.20 10.52 5.50
C LYS A 599 -51.44 9.61 4.28
N ASP A 600 -52.25 10.04 3.32
CA ASP A 600 -52.55 9.27 2.11
C ASP A 600 -51.29 9.05 1.25
N LEU A 601 -50.41 10.06 1.20
CA LEU A 601 -49.10 9.96 0.57
C LEU A 601 -48.24 8.89 1.25
N LEU A 602 -48.15 8.87 2.59
CA LEU A 602 -47.40 7.84 3.33
C LEU A 602 -47.95 6.43 3.09
N VAL A 603 -49.28 6.27 3.04
CA VAL A 603 -49.93 4.99 2.71
C VAL A 603 -49.59 4.55 1.28
N GLY A 604 -49.68 5.48 0.31
CA GLY A 604 -49.34 5.23 -1.09
C GLY A 604 -47.87 4.86 -1.29
N LEU A 605 -46.97 5.57 -0.61
CA LEU A 605 -45.53 5.30 -0.65
C LEU A 605 -45.20 3.96 0.01
N GLY A 606 -45.84 3.61 1.14
CA GLY A 606 -45.71 2.31 1.78
C GLY A 606 -46.08 1.14 0.86
N ARG A 607 -47.14 1.28 0.06
CA ARG A 607 -47.53 0.30 -0.97
C ARG A 607 -46.48 0.14 -2.06
N SER A 608 -45.89 1.25 -2.51
CA SER A 608 -44.91 1.27 -3.59
C SER A 608 -43.52 0.76 -3.18
N MET A 609 -43.18 0.81 -1.89
CA MET A 609 -41.85 0.47 -1.37
C MET A 609 -41.80 -0.95 -0.78
N HIS A 610 -42.37 -1.92 -1.49
CA HIS A 610 -42.40 -3.32 -1.08
C HIS A 610 -40.99 -3.86 -0.79
N GLY A 611 -40.83 -4.55 0.35
CA GLY A 611 -39.54 -5.08 0.80
C GLY A 611 -38.68 -4.10 1.60
N THR A 612 -39.18 -2.89 1.89
CA THR A 612 -38.54 -1.94 2.81
C THR A 612 -39.32 -1.82 4.13
N ILE A 613 -38.70 -1.22 5.16
CA ILE A 613 -39.39 -0.97 6.44
C ILE A 613 -40.65 -0.12 6.29
N PHE A 614 -40.73 0.72 5.24
CA PHE A 614 -41.85 1.61 5.00
C PHE A 614 -43.11 0.87 4.52
N THR A 615 -42.98 -0.41 4.11
CA THR A 615 -44.14 -1.28 3.85
C THR A 615 -45.04 -1.40 5.08
N LEU A 616 -44.45 -1.37 6.28
CA LEU A 616 -45.18 -1.45 7.55
C LEU A 616 -46.07 -0.24 7.82
N LEU A 617 -45.86 0.89 7.11
CA LEU A 617 -46.74 2.06 7.23
C LEU A 617 -48.14 1.78 6.70
N GLN A 618 -48.30 0.94 5.68
CA GLN A 618 -49.62 0.66 5.12
C GLN A 618 -50.58 0.05 6.17
N PRO A 619 -50.31 -1.11 6.78
CA PRO A 619 -51.25 -1.74 7.71
C PRO A 619 -51.48 -0.94 9.00
N LEU A 620 -50.59 -0.02 9.36
CA LEU A 620 -50.74 0.80 10.58
C LEU A 620 -51.52 2.10 10.35
N LEU A 621 -51.65 2.55 9.09
CA LEU A 621 -52.27 3.82 8.73
C LEU A 621 -53.61 3.66 7.98
N THR A 622 -53.86 2.49 7.38
CA THR A 622 -55.18 2.08 6.87
C THR A 622 -56.04 1.55 8.00
#